data_AF-A0A940CC91-F1
#
_entry.id   AF-A0A940CC91-F1
#
_cell.length_a   1.000
_cell.length_b   1.000
_cell.length_c   1.000
_cell.angle_alpha   90.00
_cell.angle_beta   90.00
_cell.angle_gamma   90.00
#
_symmetry.space_group_name_H-M   'P 1'
#
loop_
_entity.id
_entity.type
_entity.pdbx_description
1 polymer ?
#
loop_
_entity_poly.entity_id
_entity_poly.type
_entity_poly.pdbx_seq_one_letter_code
_entity_poly.pdbx_strand_id
1 'polypeptide(L)'
;MFVFWGDGSDAAKSLVDAIRVRSTENFNWTFIFILAVVFYFYWSEVHKKNYDVVVAGFALYGVHWLYEIANAIIGHVTGYPLWSVSNASTTFILLIGVCWELSMMFSLAGIISFKMLPADRSKRYFSKDGKGGISCKLAGAIEMALLFALFESFLAGTSNHSFIWVYKWWGVLPVFITTYIPFFLASNYVPDMTPKHRNAFLACEWGLVAILLIILIPLGVI
;
A
#
# COMPACT_ATOMS: atom_id res chain seq x y z
N MET A 1 -20.94 3.71 3.64
CA MET A 1 -20.88 5.14 4.03
C MET A 1 -19.40 5.49 4.22
N PHE A 2 -18.93 6.71 3.95
CA PHE A 2 -17.52 7.05 4.24
C PHE A 2 -17.30 7.20 5.74
N VAL A 3 -16.23 6.60 6.27
CA VAL A 3 -15.76 6.77 7.65
C VAL A 3 -14.48 7.58 7.63
N PHE A 4 -14.42 8.67 8.38
CA PHE A 4 -13.26 9.57 8.33
C PHE A 4 -12.22 9.30 9.41
N TRP A 5 -12.63 8.68 10.51
CA TRP A 5 -11.82 8.47 11.72
C TRP A 5 -12.20 7.16 12.39
N GLY A 6 -11.24 6.55 13.09
CA GLY A 6 -11.55 5.52 14.07
C GLY A 6 -12.43 6.09 15.19
N ASP A 7 -13.19 5.21 15.85
CA ASP A 7 -14.14 5.61 16.89
C ASP A 7 -13.70 5.20 18.31
N GLY A 8 -12.67 4.36 18.42
CA GLY A 8 -12.20 3.80 19.70
C GLY A 8 -13.21 2.90 20.40
N SER A 9 -14.25 2.44 19.69
CA SER A 9 -15.32 1.62 20.24
C SER A 9 -14.82 0.23 20.60
N ASP A 10 -15.48 -0.40 21.57
CA ASP A 10 -15.19 -1.79 21.92
C ASP A 10 -15.62 -2.75 20.79
N ALA A 11 -16.55 -2.32 19.93
CA ALA A 11 -16.90 -3.04 18.71
C ALA A 11 -15.71 -3.07 17.73
N ALA A 12 -15.08 -1.93 17.45
CA ALA A 12 -13.90 -1.87 16.58
C ALA A 12 -12.75 -2.71 17.13
N LYS A 13 -12.48 -2.63 18.45
CA LYS A 13 -11.46 -3.45 19.11
C LYS A 13 -11.76 -4.94 19.01
N SER A 14 -12.99 -5.36 19.30
CA SER A 14 -13.42 -6.75 19.21
C SER A 14 -13.29 -7.31 17.79
N LEU A 15 -13.52 -6.48 16.77
CA LEU A 15 -13.29 -6.88 15.38
C LEU A 15 -11.82 -7.15 15.10
N VAL A 16 -10.90 -6.33 15.63
CA VAL A 16 -9.45 -6.55 15.51
C VAL A 16 -9.02 -7.80 16.27
N ASP A 17 -9.51 -7.99 17.49
CA ASP A 17 -9.17 -9.14 18.35
C ASP A 17 -9.63 -10.48 17.74
N ALA A 18 -10.67 -10.44 16.90
CA ALA A 18 -11.15 -11.61 16.17
C ALA A 18 -10.31 -11.97 14.94
N ILE A 19 -9.33 -11.13 14.55
CA ILE A 19 -8.56 -11.34 13.33
C ILE A 19 -7.66 -12.56 13.42
N ARG A 20 -7.77 -13.45 12.43
CA ARG A 20 -6.89 -14.61 12.25
C ARG A 20 -6.00 -14.39 11.03
N VAL A 21 -4.75 -13.99 11.27
CA VAL A 21 -3.72 -13.89 10.23
C VAL A 21 -3.32 -15.28 9.74
N ARG A 22 -3.10 -15.40 8.43
CA ARG A 22 -2.61 -16.60 7.74
C ARG A 22 -3.49 -17.86 7.91
N SER A 23 -4.76 -17.67 8.24
CA SER A 23 -5.77 -18.74 8.25
C SER A 23 -6.22 -19.07 6.83
N THR A 24 -6.40 -20.35 6.52
CA THR A 24 -6.94 -20.82 5.24
C THR A 24 -8.46 -21.05 5.25
N GLU A 25 -9.16 -20.66 6.33
CA GLU A 25 -10.60 -20.90 6.49
C GLU A 25 -11.45 -20.21 5.40
N ASN A 26 -11.02 -19.05 4.90
CA ASN A 26 -11.71 -18.28 3.85
C ASN A 26 -11.09 -18.44 2.45
N PHE A 27 -10.10 -19.33 2.31
CA PHE A 27 -9.34 -19.47 1.08
C PHE A 27 -10.22 -19.93 -0.08
N ASN A 28 -10.10 -19.26 -1.23
CA ASN A 28 -10.83 -19.64 -2.44
C ASN A 28 -10.07 -19.26 -3.72
N TRP A 29 -10.63 -19.66 -4.87
CA TRP A 29 -9.98 -19.59 -6.17
C TRP A 29 -9.66 -18.18 -6.68
N THR A 30 -10.29 -17.12 -6.14
CA THR A 30 -9.93 -15.74 -6.52
C THR A 30 -8.47 -15.42 -6.18
N PHE A 31 -7.90 -16.09 -5.16
CA PHE A 31 -6.50 -15.96 -4.79
C PHE A 31 -5.58 -16.17 -5.99
N ILE A 32 -5.73 -17.31 -6.67
CA ILE A 32 -4.89 -17.70 -7.81
C ILE A 32 -5.21 -16.83 -9.03
N PHE A 33 -6.47 -16.46 -9.24
CA PHE A 33 -6.85 -15.58 -10.35
C PHE A 33 -6.17 -14.21 -10.24
N ILE A 34 -6.20 -13.60 -9.05
CA ILE A 34 -5.53 -12.31 -8.80
C ILE A 34 -4.02 -12.44 -9.03
N LEU A 35 -3.41 -13.54 -8.61
CA LEU A 35 -1.98 -13.81 -8.89
C LEU A 35 -1.68 -13.80 -10.39
N ALA A 36 -2.51 -14.49 -11.18
CA ALA A 36 -2.35 -14.56 -12.62
C ALA A 36 -2.47 -13.18 -13.29
N VAL A 37 -3.39 -12.33 -12.80
CA VAL A 37 -3.52 -10.94 -13.26
C VAL A 37 -2.24 -10.16 -12.97
N VAL A 38 -1.70 -10.24 -11.75
CA VAL A 38 -0.45 -9.54 -11.39
C VAL A 38 0.68 -9.96 -12.33
N PHE A 39 0.87 -11.27 -12.53
CA PHE A 39 1.90 -11.77 -13.45
C PHE A 39 1.69 -11.28 -14.88
N TYR A 40 0.46 -11.29 -15.38
CA TYR A 40 0.15 -10.80 -16.73
C TYR A 40 0.58 -9.34 -16.91
N PHE A 41 0.29 -8.46 -15.95
CA PHE A 41 0.69 -7.06 -16.00
C PHE A 41 2.21 -6.91 -16.01
N TYR A 42 2.92 -7.51 -15.04
CA TYR A 42 4.37 -7.40 -14.97
C TYR A 42 5.05 -7.98 -16.22
N TRP A 43 4.61 -9.14 -16.69
CA TRP A 43 5.19 -9.78 -17.86
C TRP A 43 4.92 -9.00 -19.14
N SER A 44 3.74 -8.38 -19.26
CA SER A 44 3.41 -7.48 -20.38
C SER A 44 4.33 -6.27 -20.42
N GLU A 45 4.61 -5.65 -19.28
CA GLU A 45 5.52 -4.49 -19.21
C GLU A 45 6.97 -4.90 -19.48
N VAL A 46 7.41 -6.08 -19.01
CA VAL A 46 8.73 -6.63 -19.35
C VAL A 46 8.86 -6.90 -20.85
N HIS A 47 7.84 -7.47 -21.51
CA HIS A 47 7.84 -7.72 -22.96
C HIS A 47 7.93 -6.42 -23.77
N LYS A 48 7.29 -5.36 -23.28
CA LYS A 48 7.37 -4.01 -23.87
C LYS A 48 8.67 -3.29 -23.54
N LYS A 49 9.56 -3.89 -22.72
CA LYS A 49 10.80 -3.29 -22.20
C LYS A 49 10.55 -2.03 -21.36
N ASN A 50 9.38 -1.93 -20.75
CA ASN A 50 8.98 -0.82 -19.88
C ASN A 50 9.52 -1.03 -18.47
N TYR A 51 10.83 -1.13 -18.32
CA TYR A 51 11.47 -1.45 -17.03
C TYR A 51 11.23 -0.38 -15.97
N ASP A 52 11.07 0.88 -16.36
CA ASP A 52 10.76 1.97 -15.44
C ASP A 52 9.36 1.81 -14.81
N VAL A 53 8.40 1.26 -15.57
CA VAL A 53 7.06 0.92 -15.07
C VAL A 53 7.15 -0.24 -14.07
N VAL A 54 7.97 -1.25 -14.36
CA VAL A 54 8.23 -2.37 -13.44
C VAL A 54 8.86 -1.87 -12.14
N VAL A 55 9.86 -0.98 -12.23
CA VAL A 55 10.48 -0.35 -11.06
C VAL A 55 9.45 0.42 -10.24
N ALA A 56 8.54 1.16 -10.86
CA ALA A 56 7.51 1.91 -10.15
C ALA A 56 6.62 0.99 -9.31
N GLY A 57 6.22 -0.16 -9.88
CA GLY A 57 5.48 -1.20 -9.17
C GLY A 57 6.25 -1.75 -7.97
N PHE A 58 7.51 -2.14 -8.17
CA PHE A 58 8.36 -2.69 -7.10
C PHE A 58 8.64 -1.69 -5.98
N ALA A 59 8.88 -0.42 -6.33
CA ALA A 59 9.16 0.64 -5.37
C ALA A 59 7.93 0.91 -4.48
N LEU A 60 6.74 1.05 -5.07
CA LEU A 60 5.54 1.23 -4.25
C LEU A 60 5.27 0.01 -3.38
N TYR A 61 5.38 -1.18 -3.97
CA TYR A 61 5.04 -2.42 -3.29
C TYR A 61 5.98 -2.72 -2.11
N GLY A 62 7.27 -2.40 -2.26
CA GLY A 62 8.24 -2.50 -1.17
C GLY A 62 7.93 -1.55 -0.02
N VAL A 63 7.68 -0.26 -0.29
CA VAL A 63 7.28 0.71 0.74
C VAL A 63 5.99 0.25 1.42
N HIS A 64 5.00 -0.22 0.65
CA HIS A 64 3.77 -0.77 1.21
C HIS A 64 4.05 -1.89 2.21
N TRP A 65 4.87 -2.89 1.86
CA TRP A 65 5.24 -3.96 2.79
C TRP A 65 5.95 -3.46 4.05
N LEU A 66 6.85 -2.47 3.94
CA LEU A 66 7.50 -1.88 5.11
C LEU A 66 6.49 -1.24 6.07
N TYR A 67 5.47 -0.57 5.52
CA TYR A 67 4.39 0.02 6.31
C TYR A 67 3.48 -1.02 6.96
N GLU A 68 3.17 -2.11 6.27
CA GLU A 68 2.39 -3.20 6.83
C GLU A 68 3.12 -3.93 7.96
N ILE A 69 4.43 -4.12 7.82
CA ILE A 69 5.28 -4.64 8.88
C ILE A 69 5.32 -3.68 10.07
N ALA A 70 5.54 -2.37 9.83
CA ALA A 70 5.54 -1.37 10.89
C ALA A 70 4.19 -1.30 11.62
N ASN A 71 3.09 -1.36 10.88
CA ASN A 71 1.73 -1.39 11.43
C ASN A 71 1.48 -2.64 12.30
N ALA A 72 1.95 -3.81 11.87
CA ALA A 72 1.89 -5.03 12.67
C ALA A 72 2.73 -4.93 13.96
N ILE A 73 3.94 -4.37 13.89
CA ILE A 73 4.79 -4.10 15.07
C ILE A 73 4.08 -3.14 16.03
N ILE A 74 3.48 -2.06 15.51
CA ILE A 74 2.69 -1.13 16.33
C ILE A 74 1.57 -1.90 17.03
N GLY A 75 0.80 -2.71 16.30
CA GLY A 75 -0.25 -3.54 16.89
C GLY A 75 0.24 -4.44 18.02
N HIS A 76 1.39 -5.09 17.85
CA HIS A 76 1.99 -5.92 18.88
C HIS A 76 2.40 -5.13 20.14
N VAL A 77 2.95 -3.92 19.97
CA VAL A 77 3.49 -3.12 21.08
C VAL A 77 2.42 -2.29 21.78
N THR A 78 1.46 -1.72 21.04
CA THR A 78 0.45 -0.78 21.55
C THR A 78 -0.93 -1.42 21.74
N GLY A 79 -1.07 -2.71 21.42
CA GLY A 79 -2.29 -3.51 21.56
C GLY A 79 -3.21 -3.50 20.35
N TYR A 80 -3.19 -2.44 19.53
CA TYR A 80 -3.99 -2.35 18.30
C TYR A 80 -3.17 -1.73 17.17
N PRO A 81 -3.30 -2.22 15.93
CA PRO A 81 -2.64 -1.62 14.77
C PRO A 81 -3.30 -0.28 14.41
N LEU A 82 -2.63 0.51 13.59
CA LEU A 82 -3.21 1.74 13.04
C LEU A 82 -4.36 1.41 12.08
N TRP A 83 -4.19 0.37 11.27
CA TRP A 83 -5.24 -0.20 10.43
C TRP A 83 -5.22 -1.73 10.45
N SER A 84 -6.37 -2.33 10.21
CA SER A 84 -6.49 -3.78 10.03
C SER A 84 -7.59 -4.17 9.04
N VAL A 85 -7.52 -5.40 8.57
CA VAL A 85 -8.52 -5.99 7.66
C VAL A 85 -9.28 -7.12 8.35
N SER A 86 -10.59 -7.20 8.13
CA SER A 86 -11.41 -8.23 8.78
C SER A 86 -11.32 -9.58 8.06
N ASN A 87 -11.49 -10.70 8.78
CA ASN A 87 -11.57 -12.02 8.12
C ASN A 87 -12.76 -12.10 7.15
N ALA A 88 -13.85 -11.37 7.41
CA ALA A 88 -15.05 -11.38 6.58
C ALA A 88 -14.87 -10.69 5.21
N SER A 89 -13.76 -9.98 4.98
CA SER A 89 -13.53 -9.20 3.77
C SER A 89 -12.50 -9.79 2.80
N THR A 90 -11.93 -10.96 3.09
CA THR A 90 -10.78 -11.47 2.31
C THR A 90 -10.67 -12.99 2.29
N THR A 91 -10.01 -13.48 1.24
CA THR A 91 -9.55 -14.86 1.09
C THR A 91 -8.41 -15.25 2.02
N PHE A 92 -7.48 -14.34 2.33
CA PHE A 92 -6.28 -14.65 3.12
C PHE A 92 -5.63 -13.38 3.67
N ILE A 93 -5.45 -13.32 5.00
CA ILE A 93 -4.77 -12.21 5.67
C ILE A 93 -3.28 -12.54 5.78
N LEU A 94 -2.40 -11.70 5.24
CA LEU A 94 -0.95 -11.89 5.26
C LEU A 94 -0.37 -11.40 6.58
N LEU A 95 -0.67 -10.15 6.93
CA LEU A 95 -0.38 -9.49 8.21
C LEU A 95 -1.65 -8.75 8.65
N ILE A 96 -1.72 -8.31 9.91
CA ILE A 96 -2.92 -7.70 10.50
C ILE A 96 -3.55 -6.57 9.65
N GLY A 97 -2.71 -5.78 8.97
CA GLY A 97 -3.09 -4.66 8.11
C GLY A 97 -3.33 -4.98 6.63
N VAL A 98 -2.88 -6.15 6.15
CA VAL A 98 -2.85 -6.46 4.72
C VAL A 98 -3.32 -7.87 4.42
N CYS A 99 -4.31 -7.95 3.54
CA CYS A 99 -4.77 -9.19 2.94
C CYS A 99 -4.22 -9.40 1.52
N TRP A 100 -4.45 -10.59 0.98
CA TRP A 100 -4.01 -10.97 -0.35
C TRP A 100 -4.47 -10.00 -1.44
N GLU A 101 -5.75 -9.64 -1.45
CA GLU A 101 -6.34 -8.76 -2.47
C GLU A 101 -5.71 -7.37 -2.42
N LEU A 102 -5.49 -6.83 -1.22
CA LEU A 102 -4.83 -5.53 -1.04
C LEU A 102 -3.37 -5.58 -1.44
N SER A 103 -2.63 -6.59 -1.00
CA SER A 103 -1.22 -6.77 -1.33
C SER A 103 -1.02 -6.83 -2.85
N MET A 104 -1.83 -7.64 -3.54
CA MET A 104 -1.79 -7.75 -4.99
C MET A 104 -2.22 -6.46 -5.68
N MET A 105 -3.23 -5.75 -5.17
CA MET A 105 -3.62 -4.44 -5.69
C MET A 105 -2.47 -3.43 -5.55
N PHE A 106 -1.77 -3.34 -4.41
CA PHE A 106 -0.64 -2.44 -4.24
C PHE A 106 0.57 -2.84 -5.08
N SER A 107 0.75 -4.14 -5.38
CA SER A 107 1.74 -4.58 -6.36
C SER A 107 1.47 -3.99 -7.76
N LEU A 108 0.23 -3.63 -8.09
CA LEU A 108 -0.17 -3.01 -9.36
C LEU A 108 -0.35 -1.48 -9.25
N ALA A 109 -0.63 -0.94 -8.07
CA ALA A 109 -0.92 0.47 -7.88
C ALA A 109 0.24 1.38 -8.31
N GLY A 110 1.50 0.95 -8.11
CA GLY A 110 2.68 1.67 -8.59
C GLY A 110 2.76 1.71 -10.12
N ILE A 111 2.49 0.59 -10.78
CA ILE A 111 2.40 0.51 -12.25
C ILE A 111 1.34 1.48 -12.77
N ILE A 112 0.16 1.46 -12.16
CA ILE A 112 -0.98 2.30 -12.57
C ILE A 112 -0.65 3.78 -12.39
N SER A 113 -0.21 4.16 -11.19
CA SER A 113 0.14 5.55 -10.86
C SER A 113 1.20 6.10 -11.82
N PHE A 114 2.27 5.34 -12.06
CA PHE A 114 3.33 5.78 -12.97
C PHE A 114 2.83 5.91 -14.41
N LYS A 115 1.95 5.02 -14.89
CA LYS A 115 1.39 5.12 -16.25
C LYS A 115 0.40 6.27 -16.43
N MET A 116 -0.27 6.71 -15.36
CA MET A 116 -1.18 7.87 -15.39
C MET A 116 -0.46 9.22 -15.50
N LEU A 117 0.82 9.27 -15.12
CA LEU A 117 1.62 10.48 -15.28
C LEU A 117 1.74 10.88 -16.78
N PRO A 118 1.91 12.17 -17.10
CA PRO A 118 2.09 12.64 -18.48
C PRO A 118 3.41 12.14 -19.08
N ALA A 119 3.46 11.90 -20.39
CA ALA A 119 4.66 11.39 -21.08
C ALA A 119 5.93 12.21 -20.79
N ASP A 120 5.81 13.54 -20.76
CA ASP A 120 6.86 14.42 -20.25
C ASP A 120 6.86 14.46 -18.71
N ARG A 121 7.81 13.73 -18.12
CA ARG A 121 8.02 13.62 -16.67
C ARG A 121 8.65 14.87 -16.03
N SER A 122 9.13 15.81 -16.83
CA SER A 122 9.69 17.09 -16.35
C SER A 122 8.60 18.15 -16.14
N LYS A 123 7.40 17.91 -16.66
CA LYS A 123 6.26 18.84 -16.60
C LYS A 123 5.96 19.29 -15.16
N ARG A 124 5.72 20.59 -15.02
CA ARG A 124 5.28 21.20 -13.75
C ARG A 124 3.95 21.93 -13.96
N TYR A 125 3.01 21.71 -13.06
CA TYR A 125 1.73 22.42 -13.02
C TYR A 125 1.86 23.74 -12.26
N PHE A 126 1.05 24.73 -12.64
CA PHE A 126 1.03 26.07 -12.04
C PHE A 126 2.37 26.82 -12.06
N SER A 127 3.28 26.45 -12.99
CA SER A 127 4.53 27.17 -13.22
C SER A 127 4.28 28.33 -14.19
N LYS A 128 4.60 29.57 -13.79
CA LYS A 128 4.40 30.75 -14.65
C LYS A 128 5.55 30.96 -15.66
N ASP A 129 6.78 30.56 -15.33
CA ASP A 129 7.98 30.79 -16.17
C ASP A 129 8.95 29.59 -16.21
N GLY A 130 8.44 28.37 -16.01
CA GLY A 130 9.28 27.17 -15.88
C GLY A 130 10.09 27.09 -14.57
N LYS A 131 10.06 28.15 -13.75
CA LYS A 131 10.58 28.21 -12.39
C LYS A 131 9.44 28.07 -11.38
N GLY A 132 9.62 27.20 -10.40
CA GLY A 132 8.58 26.89 -9.41
C GLY A 132 7.43 26.03 -9.95
N GLY A 133 6.38 25.86 -9.16
CA GLY A 133 5.23 25.01 -9.47
C GLY A 133 5.38 23.56 -8.98
N ILE A 134 4.29 22.80 -9.04
CA ILE A 134 4.18 21.42 -8.55
C ILE A 134 4.57 20.47 -9.69
N SER A 135 5.60 19.64 -9.50
CA SER A 135 5.98 18.65 -10.51
C SER A 135 4.86 17.66 -10.76
N CYS A 136 4.71 17.16 -11.99
CA CYS A 136 3.66 16.19 -12.32
C CYS A 136 3.74 14.92 -11.47
N LYS A 137 4.95 14.51 -11.09
CA LYS A 137 5.20 13.35 -10.20
C LYS A 137 4.58 13.53 -8.82
N LEU A 138 4.83 14.68 -8.18
CA LEU A 138 4.21 15.05 -6.89
C LEU A 138 2.70 15.20 -7.01
N ALA A 139 2.21 15.89 -8.05
CA ALA A 139 0.78 16.06 -8.27
C ALA A 139 0.08 14.71 -8.43
N GLY A 140 0.62 13.81 -9.28
CA GLY A 140 0.08 12.46 -9.45
C GLY A 140 0.18 11.60 -8.19
N ALA A 141 1.22 11.80 -7.37
CA ALA A 141 1.33 11.10 -6.08
C ALA A 141 0.26 11.56 -5.09
N ILE A 142 0.03 12.87 -4.98
CA ILE A 142 -1.02 13.46 -4.14
C ILE A 142 -2.41 13.04 -4.62
N GLU A 143 -2.66 13.04 -5.92
CA GLU A 143 -3.93 12.62 -6.52
C GLU A 143 -4.25 11.15 -6.19
N MET A 144 -3.31 10.25 -6.47
CA MET A 144 -3.49 8.83 -6.17
C MET A 144 -3.58 8.58 -4.67
N ALA A 145 -2.81 9.30 -3.86
CA ALA A 145 -2.89 9.17 -2.42
C ALA A 145 -4.26 9.57 -1.86
N LEU A 146 -4.83 10.65 -2.39
CA LEU A 146 -6.17 11.11 -1.99
C LEU A 146 -7.23 10.09 -2.42
N LEU A 147 -7.14 9.57 -3.65
CA LEU A 147 -8.05 8.54 -4.15
C LEU A 147 -8.05 7.31 -3.25
N PHE A 148 -6.87 6.80 -2.89
CA PHE A 148 -6.76 5.60 -2.05
C PHE A 148 -7.15 5.86 -0.59
N ALA A 149 -6.87 7.04 -0.04
CA ALA A 149 -7.36 7.42 1.30
C ALA A 149 -8.89 7.45 1.37
N LEU A 150 -9.55 7.97 0.32
CA LEU A 150 -11.00 7.94 0.22
C LEU A 150 -11.53 6.52 -0.04
N PHE A 151 -10.83 5.71 -0.83
CA PHE A 151 -11.22 4.32 -1.04
C PHE A 151 -11.15 3.51 0.25
N GLU A 152 -10.10 3.70 1.06
CA GLU A 152 -9.99 3.10 2.39
C GLU A 152 -11.09 3.60 3.34
N SER A 153 -11.41 4.90 3.31
CA SER A 153 -12.55 5.47 4.04
C SER A 153 -13.89 4.79 3.70
N PHE A 154 -14.07 4.43 2.42
CA PHE A 154 -15.23 3.66 1.99
C PHE A 154 -15.18 2.23 2.53
N LEU A 155 -14.03 1.55 2.43
CA LEU A 155 -13.83 0.19 2.95
C LEU A 155 -14.04 0.11 4.47
N ALA A 156 -13.66 1.16 5.20
CA ALA A 156 -13.87 1.27 6.64
C ALA A 156 -15.36 1.35 7.01
N GLY A 157 -16.20 1.87 6.11
CA GLY A 157 -17.64 1.98 6.31
C GLY A 157 -18.49 0.96 5.56
N THR A 158 -17.89 -0.15 5.10
CA THR A 158 -18.65 -1.30 4.60
C THR A 158 -19.21 -2.12 5.76
N SER A 159 -20.33 -2.82 5.54
CA SER A 159 -20.99 -3.62 6.59
C SER A 159 -20.19 -4.83 7.07
N ASN A 160 -19.25 -5.32 6.26
CA ASN A 160 -18.30 -6.38 6.62
C ASN A 160 -17.02 -5.83 7.27
N HIS A 161 -16.93 -4.51 7.50
CA HIS A 161 -15.77 -3.84 8.10
C HIS A 161 -14.46 -4.21 7.38
N SER A 162 -14.42 -4.01 6.06
CA SER A 162 -13.26 -4.44 5.25
C SER A 162 -11.95 -3.80 5.70
N PHE A 163 -12.05 -2.58 6.22
CA PHE A 163 -10.99 -1.90 6.95
C PHE A 163 -11.48 -1.52 8.34
N ILE A 164 -10.57 -1.50 9.31
CA ILE A 164 -10.87 -1.13 10.69
C ILE A 164 -9.81 -0.14 11.16
N TRP A 165 -10.26 0.96 11.75
CA TRP A 165 -9.44 1.92 12.48
C TRP A 165 -9.90 1.98 13.93
N VAL A 166 -9.03 1.64 14.87
CA VAL A 166 -9.35 1.68 16.30
C VAL A 166 -9.10 3.07 16.88
N TYR A 167 -7.96 3.68 16.53
CA TYR A 167 -7.55 4.93 17.14
C TYR A 167 -8.35 6.13 16.64
N LYS A 168 -8.89 6.94 17.57
CA LYS A 168 -9.68 8.16 17.26
C LYS A 168 -8.92 9.23 16.49
N TRP A 169 -7.59 9.22 16.60
CA TRP A 169 -6.69 10.15 15.90
C TRP A 169 -6.20 9.59 14.56
N TRP A 170 -6.52 8.33 14.25
CA TRP A 170 -6.19 7.69 12.98
C TRP A 170 -7.42 7.66 12.07
N GLY A 171 -7.18 7.85 10.77
CA GLY A 171 -8.25 7.98 9.78
C GLY A 171 -7.74 8.58 8.48
N VAL A 172 -8.66 9.11 7.67
CA VAL A 172 -8.40 9.54 6.29
C VAL A 172 -7.20 10.48 6.18
N LEU A 173 -7.11 11.48 7.05
CA LEU A 173 -6.07 12.50 6.94
C LEU A 173 -4.67 11.97 7.32
N PRO A 174 -4.46 11.30 8.47
CA PRO A 174 -3.19 10.62 8.76
C PRO A 174 -2.83 9.57 7.71
N VAL A 175 -3.78 8.74 7.28
CA VAL A 175 -3.56 7.70 6.25
C VAL A 175 -3.09 8.33 4.93
N PHE A 176 -3.79 9.36 4.47
CA PHE A 176 -3.42 10.11 3.28
C PHE A 176 -1.99 10.65 3.35
N ILE A 177 -1.65 11.37 4.42
CA ILE A 177 -0.37 12.08 4.54
C ILE A 177 0.79 11.12 4.80
N THR A 178 0.60 10.20 5.74
CA THR A 178 1.71 9.41 6.29
C THR A 178 1.91 8.09 5.57
N THR A 179 0.86 7.54 4.93
CA THR A 179 0.90 6.22 4.29
C THR A 179 0.88 6.35 2.78
N TYR A 180 -0.20 6.91 2.23
CA TYR A 180 -0.39 6.91 0.78
C TYR A 180 0.53 7.86 0.01
N ILE A 181 0.81 9.06 0.52
CA ILE A 181 1.77 9.97 -0.15
C ILE A 181 3.14 9.29 -0.30
N PRO A 182 3.77 8.71 0.74
CA PRO A 182 5.03 7.98 0.59
C PRO A 182 4.99 6.85 -0.45
N PHE A 183 3.91 6.07 -0.51
CA PHE A 183 3.75 4.97 -1.47
C PHE A 183 3.85 5.49 -2.91
N PHE A 184 3.06 6.51 -3.23
CA PHE A 184 3.02 7.04 -4.60
C PHE A 184 4.22 7.93 -4.92
N LEU A 185 4.89 8.52 -3.93
CA LEU A 185 6.19 9.16 -4.15
C LEU A 185 7.25 8.13 -4.56
N ALA A 186 7.31 6.97 -3.91
CA ALA A 186 8.23 5.90 -4.30
C ALA A 186 7.98 5.46 -5.75
N SER A 187 6.72 5.17 -6.10
CA SER A 187 6.30 4.86 -7.49
C SER A 187 6.77 5.92 -8.50
N ASN A 188 6.55 7.20 -8.18
CA ASN A 188 6.67 8.26 -9.17
C ASN A 188 8.08 8.83 -9.31
N TYR A 189 8.96 8.63 -8.33
CA TYR A 189 10.31 9.20 -8.33
C TYR A 189 11.43 8.16 -8.47
N VAL A 190 11.28 6.95 -7.93
CA VAL A 190 12.32 5.92 -7.99
C VAL A 190 12.68 5.49 -9.42
N PRO A 191 11.74 5.38 -10.38
CA PRO A 191 12.08 5.03 -11.77
C PRO A 191 13.05 6.00 -12.43
N ASP A 192 12.94 7.29 -12.12
CA ASP A 192 13.73 8.38 -12.70
C ASP A 192 15.07 8.61 -11.98
N MET A 193 15.37 7.85 -10.92
CA MET A 193 16.68 7.91 -10.27
C MET A 193 17.76 7.31 -11.18
N THR A 194 19.00 7.78 -10.99
CA THR A 194 20.15 7.14 -11.66
C THR A 194 20.20 5.64 -11.32
N PRO A 195 20.62 4.76 -12.24
CA PRO A 195 20.60 3.31 -12.01
C PRO A 195 21.26 2.86 -10.70
N LYS A 196 22.37 3.50 -10.29
CA LYS A 196 23.04 3.23 -9.02
C LYS A 196 22.12 3.46 -7.82
N HIS A 197 21.50 4.64 -7.72
CA HIS A 197 20.62 4.99 -6.61
C HIS A 197 19.31 4.19 -6.64
N ARG A 198 18.73 3.99 -7.84
CA ARG A 198 17.52 3.17 -8.04
C ARG A 198 17.72 1.75 -7.55
N ASN A 199 18.80 1.10 -7.99
CA ASN A 199 19.08 -0.29 -7.62
C ASN A 199 19.43 -0.40 -6.13
N ALA A 200 20.16 0.58 -5.58
CA ALA A 200 20.44 0.61 -4.14
C ALA A 200 19.15 0.78 -3.32
N PHE A 201 18.24 1.67 -3.73
CA PHE A 201 16.94 1.85 -3.08
C PHE A 201 16.16 0.54 -3.04
N LEU A 202 15.93 -0.09 -4.21
CA LEU A 202 15.17 -1.33 -4.30
C LEU A 202 15.82 -2.48 -3.54
N ALA A 203 17.15 -2.61 -3.61
CA ALA A 203 17.88 -3.67 -2.90
C ALA A 203 17.79 -3.50 -1.38
N CYS A 204 17.95 -2.26 -0.88
CA CYS A 204 17.82 -1.98 0.54
C CYS A 204 16.39 -2.18 1.03
N GLU A 205 15.40 -1.68 0.28
CA GLU A 205 13.98 -1.81 0.58
C GLU A 205 13.54 -3.28 0.67
N TRP A 206 13.74 -4.05 -0.40
CA TRP A 206 13.34 -5.46 -0.43
C TRP A 206 14.20 -6.33 0.46
N GLY A 207 15.48 -6.00 0.63
CA GLY A 207 16.36 -6.64 1.60
C GLY A 207 15.84 -6.45 3.04
N LEU A 208 15.43 -5.23 3.38
CA LEU A 208 14.84 -4.93 4.69
C LEU A 208 13.51 -5.65 4.89
N VAL A 209 12.60 -5.64 3.90
CA VAL A 209 11.35 -6.40 3.95
C VAL A 209 11.62 -7.88 4.22
N ALA A 210 12.54 -8.50 3.46
CA ALA A 210 12.86 -9.91 3.62
C ALA A 210 13.43 -10.22 5.01
N ILE A 211 14.38 -9.41 5.49
CA ILE A 211 14.99 -9.58 6.82
C ILE A 211 13.92 -9.46 7.92
N LEU A 212 13.07 -8.44 7.86
CA LEU A 212 12.02 -8.23 8.85
C LEU A 212 11.00 -9.37 8.86
N LEU A 213 10.57 -9.85 7.69
CA LEU A 213 9.65 -10.99 7.62
C LEU A 213 10.30 -12.27 8.18
N ILE A 214 11.55 -12.56 7.83
CA ILE A 214 12.28 -13.75 8.30
C ILE A 214 12.46 -13.75 9.82
N ILE A 215 12.67 -12.57 10.42
CA ILE A 215 12.92 -12.44 11.86
C ILE A 215 11.62 -12.35 12.66
N LEU A 216 10.68 -11.50 12.25
CA LEU A 216 9.52 -11.14 13.07
C LEU A 216 8.41 -12.20 13.03
N ILE A 217 8.29 -12.95 11.93
CA ILE A 217 7.31 -14.04 11.83
C ILE A 217 7.61 -15.16 12.85
N PRO A 218 8.83 -15.72 12.94
CA PRO A 218 9.14 -16.74 13.96
C PRO A 218 9.05 -16.22 15.39
N LEU A 219 9.26 -14.92 15.61
CA LEU A 219 9.11 -14.29 16.92
C LEU A 219 7.65 -14.04 17.31
N GLY A 220 6.69 -14.23 16.40
CA GLY A 220 5.27 -13.97 16.65
C GLY A 220 4.95 -12.48 16.86
N VAL A 221 5.81 -11.59 16.36
CA VAL A 221 5.59 -10.14 16.44
C VAL A 221 4.62 -9.67 15.37
N ILE A 222 4.69 -10.27 14.17
CA ILE A 222 3.86 -9.94 13.01
C ILE A 222 3.20 -11.18 12.43
#